data_AF-A0A7W8GF69-F1
#
_entry.id   AF-A0A7W8GF69-F1
#
_cell.length_a   1.000
_cell.length_b   1.000
_cell.length_c   1.000
_cell.angle_alpha   90.00
_cell.angle_beta   90.00
_cell.angle_gamma   90.00
#
_symmetry.space_group_name_H-M   'P 1'
#
loop_
_entity.id
_entity.type
_entity.pdbx_description
1 polymer ?
#
loop_
_entity_poly.entity_id
_entity_poly.type
_entity_poly.pdbx_seq_one_letter_code
_entity_poly.pdbx_strand_id
1 'polypeptide(L)'
;MPANSLLIEALAAHAAGLVVMPVNAGGEYDKRPHLVLMDTGHRAPSRKAPGRWVPSWRPLMEEAPTEDMVVTWFRRPAGKGLACLTGQRSGRVVIDLDGATGDEFRQRWGVRPHVRTGSGGWHIHVAAPPWRVPTLNSNSKAALGAAFPGLDSRADGGYAILPPTVSRAGPYTWLRPLADLEGTAFLPVPAQVLLGLVGPPRQPPASPAVAHPPSPLPAAAGSRPPPGVMQDALDEALRLVAAFYGRDNAGFWLARTLRDWGHGREDVKDLKFHTRVPEYNTKGEREPYTQDHWEASVDSAFTRAPRVGASRKPEPVTTPDRLVRVWPHLNGEERRQALRCVAASWTAQGKVDRVVSFFTALAVPEEVIAAELGHLTQQQARGILLPGLTSLATRYLPGWERRAAG
;
A
#
# COMPACT_ATOMS: atom_id res chain seq x y z
N MET A 1 -11.05 -28.08 16.67
CA MET A 1 -9.93 -28.05 15.73
C MET A 1 -8.73 -27.44 16.47
N PRO A 2 -7.56 -28.11 16.51
CA PRO A 2 -6.36 -27.45 17.04
C PRO A 2 -6.06 -26.20 16.21
N ALA A 3 -5.56 -25.14 16.86
CA ALA A 3 -5.22 -23.89 16.19
C ALA A 3 -4.13 -24.17 15.14
N ASN A 4 -4.53 -24.33 13.88
CA ASN A 4 -3.58 -24.39 12.78
C ASN A 4 -2.71 -23.13 12.84
N SER A 5 -1.38 -23.32 12.73
CA SER A 5 -0.47 -22.18 12.72
C SER A 5 -0.85 -21.24 11.56
N LEU A 6 -0.73 -19.93 11.76
CA LEU A 6 -1.08 -18.90 10.76
C LEU A 6 -0.45 -19.19 9.38
N LEU A 7 0.76 -19.76 9.36
CA LEU A 7 1.44 -20.19 8.15
C LEU A 7 0.73 -21.36 7.45
N ILE A 8 0.30 -22.38 8.20
CA ILE A 8 -0.44 -23.53 7.63
C ILE A 8 -1.73 -23.05 6.98
N GLU A 9 -2.48 -22.18 7.65
CA GLU A 9 -3.71 -21.62 7.09
C GLU A 9 -3.44 -20.76 5.86
N ALA A 10 -2.37 -19.95 5.86
CA ALA A 10 -1.99 -19.15 4.71
C ALA A 10 -1.60 -20.02 3.50
N LEU A 11 -0.84 -21.09 3.72
CA LEU A 11 -0.45 -22.04 2.67
C LEU A 11 -1.66 -22.82 2.14
N ALA A 12 -2.55 -23.30 3.02
CA ALA A 12 -3.76 -24.00 2.60
C ALA A 12 -4.69 -23.09 1.79
N ALA A 13 -4.89 -21.85 2.23
CA ALA A 13 -5.65 -20.85 1.48
C ALA A 13 -5.01 -20.52 0.12
N HIS A 14 -3.69 -20.39 0.07
CA HIS A 14 -2.96 -20.17 -1.18
C HIS A 14 -3.08 -21.36 -2.14
N ALA A 15 -2.91 -22.58 -1.66
CA ALA A 15 -3.08 -23.81 -2.45
C ALA A 15 -4.52 -23.98 -2.97
N ALA A 16 -5.51 -23.44 -2.25
CA ALA A 16 -6.90 -23.36 -2.70
C ALA A 16 -7.17 -22.24 -3.74
N GLY A 17 -6.12 -21.61 -4.27
CA GLY A 17 -6.20 -20.58 -5.31
C GLY A 17 -6.45 -19.16 -4.79
N LEU A 18 -6.30 -18.91 -3.48
CA LEU A 18 -6.42 -17.55 -2.95
C LEU A 18 -5.13 -16.77 -3.07
N VAL A 19 -5.29 -15.50 -3.44
CA VAL A 19 -4.22 -14.50 -3.37
C VAL A 19 -4.16 -13.98 -1.93
N VAL A 20 -3.37 -14.66 -1.09
CA VAL A 20 -3.23 -14.36 0.33
C VAL A 20 -2.22 -13.25 0.60
N MET A 21 -2.35 -12.58 1.75
CA MET A 21 -1.38 -11.58 2.20
C MET A 21 -1.40 -11.42 3.73
N PRO A 22 -0.28 -10.97 4.34
CA PRO A 22 -0.23 -10.64 5.74
C PRO A 22 -0.82 -9.25 6.01
N VAL A 23 -1.63 -9.16 7.06
CA VAL A 23 -2.14 -7.90 7.63
C VAL A 23 -1.65 -7.76 9.07
N ASN A 24 -1.76 -6.56 9.65
CA ASN A 24 -1.54 -6.39 11.08
C ASN A 24 -2.73 -6.98 11.86
N ALA A 25 -2.42 -7.75 12.90
CA ALA A 25 -3.40 -8.29 13.84
C ALA A 25 -3.33 -7.47 15.15
N GLY A 26 -4.29 -6.57 15.33
CA GLY A 26 -4.35 -5.63 16.45
C GLY A 26 -3.57 -4.33 16.24
N GLY A 27 -3.51 -3.52 17.30
CA GLY A 27 -2.80 -2.23 17.31
C GLY A 27 -3.45 -1.13 16.47
N GLU A 28 -2.70 -0.04 16.23
CA GLU A 28 -3.16 1.13 15.45
C GLU A 28 -3.40 0.79 13.97
N TYR A 29 -2.64 -0.18 13.44
CA TYR A 29 -2.68 -0.58 12.03
C TYR A 29 -3.54 -1.82 11.79
N ASP A 30 -4.40 -2.21 12.73
CA ASP A 30 -5.24 -3.41 12.66
C ASP A 30 -5.90 -3.57 11.28
N LYS A 31 -5.84 -4.78 10.73
CA LYS A 31 -6.39 -5.18 9.42
C LYS A 31 -5.78 -4.47 8.20
N ARG A 32 -4.80 -3.58 8.37
CA ARG A 32 -4.05 -2.96 7.27
C ARG A 32 -2.91 -3.87 6.80
N PRO A 33 -2.42 -3.72 5.55
CA PRO A 33 -1.29 -4.50 5.03
C PRO A 33 -0.09 -4.45 5.97
N HIS A 34 0.48 -5.62 6.29
CA HIS A 34 1.63 -5.70 7.19
C HIS A 34 2.91 -5.24 6.45
N LEU A 35 3.84 -4.61 7.16
CA LEU A 35 5.11 -4.10 6.61
C LEU A 35 5.98 -5.19 5.92
N VAL A 36 5.73 -6.46 6.22
CA VAL A 36 6.50 -7.61 5.68
C VAL A 36 6.24 -7.84 4.20
N LEU A 37 5.12 -7.33 3.67
CA LEU A 37 4.86 -7.31 2.22
C LEU A 37 6.00 -6.63 1.45
N MET A 38 6.58 -5.58 2.03
CA MET A 38 7.65 -4.81 1.39
C MET A 38 8.95 -5.62 1.22
N ASP A 39 9.16 -6.66 2.04
CA ASP A 39 10.32 -7.55 1.92
C ASP A 39 10.33 -8.32 0.59
N THR A 40 9.15 -8.45 -0.03
CA THR A 40 8.94 -9.13 -1.32
C THR A 40 8.54 -8.17 -2.45
N GLY A 41 8.78 -6.86 -2.28
CA GLY A 41 8.46 -5.86 -3.32
C GLY A 41 7.02 -5.34 -3.34
N HIS A 42 6.13 -5.85 -2.47
CA HIS A 42 4.72 -5.46 -2.43
C HIS A 42 4.52 -4.13 -1.67
N ARG A 43 4.75 -3.02 -2.37
CA ARG A 43 4.75 -1.66 -1.81
C ARG A 43 4.19 -0.63 -2.79
N ALA A 44 3.79 0.53 -2.26
CA ALA A 44 3.38 1.68 -3.05
C ALA A 44 3.99 2.97 -2.46
N PRO A 45 4.16 4.03 -3.26
CA PRO A 45 4.59 5.32 -2.72
C PRO A 45 3.54 5.86 -1.73
N SER A 46 4.02 6.41 -0.62
CA SER A 46 3.17 6.98 0.42
C SER A 46 2.58 8.30 -0.04
N ARG A 47 1.25 8.40 0.01
CA ARG A 47 0.52 9.67 -0.23
C ARG A 47 0.74 10.71 0.87
N LYS A 48 1.08 10.26 2.10
CA LYS A 48 1.25 11.13 3.27
C LYS A 48 2.68 11.61 3.46
N ALA A 49 3.65 10.88 2.91
CA ALA A 49 5.07 11.15 3.09
C ALA A 49 5.82 10.89 1.77
N PRO A 50 5.95 11.92 0.91
CA PRO A 50 6.68 11.80 -0.35
C PRO A 50 8.07 11.18 -0.16
N GLY A 51 8.45 10.27 -1.06
CA GLY A 51 9.73 9.54 -0.99
C GLY A 51 9.74 8.33 -0.05
N ARG A 52 8.65 8.06 0.70
CA ARG A 52 8.51 6.84 1.51
C ARG A 52 7.66 5.79 0.81
N TRP A 53 7.99 4.53 1.05
CA TRP A 53 7.20 3.38 0.63
C TRP A 53 6.33 2.87 1.77
N VAL A 54 5.12 2.44 1.44
CA VAL A 54 4.18 1.80 2.37
C VAL A 54 3.79 0.42 1.83
N PRO A 55 3.47 -0.54 2.71
CA PRO A 55 3.03 -1.86 2.26
C PRO A 55 1.73 -1.72 1.47
N SER A 56 1.65 -2.44 0.35
CA SER A 56 0.54 -2.33 -0.58
C SER A 56 0.20 -3.71 -1.13
N TRP A 57 -1.09 -4.01 -1.15
CA TRP A 57 -1.64 -5.22 -1.78
C TRP A 57 -1.88 -5.05 -3.27
N ARG A 58 -1.75 -3.82 -3.80
CA ARG A 58 -2.05 -3.53 -5.20
C ARG A 58 -1.25 -4.39 -6.20
N PRO A 59 0.06 -4.64 -6.00
CA PRO A 59 0.79 -5.52 -6.92
C PRO A 59 0.24 -6.96 -6.94
N LEU A 60 -0.37 -7.41 -5.83
CA LEU A 60 -1.04 -8.72 -5.78
C LEU A 60 -2.32 -8.79 -6.63
N MET A 61 -2.83 -7.64 -7.09
CA MET A 61 -3.93 -7.59 -8.05
C MET A 61 -3.45 -7.90 -9.47
N GLU A 62 -2.15 -7.92 -9.74
CA GLU A 62 -1.55 -8.21 -11.05
C GLU A 62 -0.91 -9.61 -11.06
N GLU A 63 -0.29 -9.99 -9.95
CA GLU A 63 0.43 -11.25 -9.82
C GLU A 63 0.11 -11.94 -8.48
N ALA A 64 -0.18 -13.23 -8.52
CA ALA A 64 -0.40 -14.00 -7.30
C ALA A 64 0.94 -14.21 -6.57
N PRO A 65 0.94 -14.29 -5.22
CA PRO A 65 2.16 -14.61 -4.49
C PRO A 65 2.63 -16.02 -4.83
N THR A 66 3.95 -16.25 -4.79
CA THR A 66 4.49 -17.61 -4.78
C THR A 66 4.42 -18.20 -3.38
N GLU A 67 4.49 -19.53 -3.27
CA GLU A 67 4.56 -20.22 -1.97
C GLU A 67 5.71 -19.69 -1.10
N ASP A 68 6.89 -19.46 -1.68
CA ASP A 68 8.06 -18.90 -0.99
C ASP A 68 7.78 -17.51 -0.40
N MET A 69 6.99 -16.67 -1.09
CA MET A 69 6.57 -15.37 -0.56
C MET A 69 5.62 -15.55 0.62
N VAL A 70 4.66 -16.48 0.54
CA VAL A 70 3.75 -16.81 1.64
C VAL A 70 4.54 -17.29 2.87
N VAL A 71 5.48 -18.21 2.68
CA VAL A 71 6.39 -18.68 3.75
C VAL A 71 7.16 -17.50 4.35
N THR A 72 7.74 -16.64 3.52
CA THR A 72 8.50 -15.46 3.95
C THR A 72 7.66 -14.52 4.84
N TRP A 73 6.40 -14.30 4.47
CA TRP A 73 5.50 -13.41 5.20
C TRP A 73 5.07 -13.97 6.56
N PHE A 74 4.79 -15.27 6.62
CA PHE A 74 4.17 -15.90 7.78
C PHE A 74 5.13 -16.71 8.67
N ARG A 75 6.41 -16.86 8.30
CA ARG A 75 7.45 -17.53 9.11
C ARG A 75 7.54 -17.03 10.56
N ARG A 76 7.22 -15.76 10.80
CA ARG A 76 7.15 -15.17 12.16
C ARG A 76 5.73 -14.63 12.40
N PRO A 77 4.83 -15.37 13.07
CA PRO A 77 3.40 -15.04 13.10
C PRO A 77 3.03 -13.88 14.04
N ALA A 78 3.91 -13.49 14.98
CA ALA A 78 3.62 -12.42 15.93
C ALA A 78 3.19 -11.12 15.22
N GLY A 79 2.07 -10.55 15.67
CA GLY A 79 1.46 -9.32 15.15
C GLY A 79 0.84 -9.43 13.75
N LYS A 80 0.73 -10.64 13.18
CA LYS A 80 0.19 -10.85 11.82
C LYS A 80 -1.17 -11.52 11.85
N GLY A 81 -2.00 -11.10 10.92
CA GLY A 81 -3.20 -11.79 10.48
C GLY A 81 -3.07 -12.19 9.02
N LEU A 82 -4.00 -13.02 8.58
CA LEU A 82 -4.20 -13.47 7.22
C LEU A 82 -5.34 -12.69 6.56
N ALA A 83 -5.13 -12.22 5.35
CA ALA A 83 -6.16 -11.72 4.47
C ALA A 83 -6.03 -12.37 3.09
N CYS A 84 -7.11 -12.32 2.30
CA CYS A 84 -7.04 -12.64 0.87
C CYS A 84 -7.60 -11.48 0.06
N LEU A 85 -7.00 -11.23 -1.10
CA LEU A 85 -7.65 -10.40 -2.11
C LEU A 85 -8.96 -11.05 -2.54
N THR A 86 -9.91 -10.22 -2.93
CA THR A 86 -11.25 -10.63 -3.35
C THR A 86 -11.50 -10.26 -4.81
N GLY A 87 -12.66 -10.65 -5.33
CA GLY A 87 -13.03 -10.51 -6.74
C GLY A 87 -12.49 -11.65 -7.59
N GLN A 88 -12.30 -11.37 -8.87
CA GLN A 88 -11.87 -12.36 -9.87
C GLN A 88 -10.53 -12.99 -9.52
N ARG A 89 -9.64 -12.24 -8.85
CA ARG A 89 -8.31 -12.73 -8.47
C ARG A 89 -8.29 -13.94 -7.56
N SER A 90 -9.26 -14.06 -6.68
CA SER A 90 -9.39 -15.22 -5.79
C SER A 90 -10.66 -16.02 -6.09
N GLY A 91 -11.30 -15.76 -7.24
CA GLY A 91 -12.55 -16.40 -7.65
C GLY A 91 -13.71 -16.19 -6.69
N ARG A 92 -13.67 -15.18 -5.80
CA ARG A 92 -14.68 -15.00 -4.75
C ARG A 92 -14.95 -13.55 -4.38
N VAL A 93 -16.21 -13.26 -4.11
CA VAL A 93 -16.65 -12.04 -3.43
C VAL A 93 -17.00 -12.39 -1.99
N VAL A 94 -16.73 -11.50 -1.05
CA VAL A 94 -17.16 -11.66 0.35
C VAL A 94 -18.28 -10.67 0.62
N ILE A 95 -19.45 -11.18 1.00
CA ILE A 95 -20.55 -10.42 1.54
C ILE A 95 -20.32 -10.28 3.04
N ASP A 96 -20.26 -9.06 3.53
CA ASP A 96 -19.91 -8.72 4.90
C ASP A 96 -21.15 -8.13 5.58
N LEU A 97 -21.71 -8.88 6.53
CA LEU A 97 -22.88 -8.49 7.30
C LEU A 97 -22.45 -8.07 8.69
N ASP A 98 -22.53 -6.76 8.95
CA ASP A 98 -22.03 -6.15 10.17
C ASP A 98 -23.15 -5.68 11.12
N GLY A 99 -22.89 -5.79 12.42
CA GLY A 99 -23.79 -5.30 13.48
C GLY A 99 -25.10 -6.08 13.62
N ALA A 100 -26.04 -5.50 14.37
CA ALA A 100 -27.34 -6.10 14.64
C ALA A 100 -28.17 -6.29 13.35
N THR A 101 -28.21 -5.27 12.49
CA THR A 101 -28.93 -5.34 11.20
C THR A 101 -28.34 -6.39 10.27
N GLY A 102 -27.01 -6.54 10.23
CA GLY A 102 -26.37 -7.63 9.49
C GLY A 102 -26.80 -9.00 9.97
N ASP A 103 -26.95 -9.20 11.28
CA ASP A 103 -27.47 -10.46 11.83
C ASP A 103 -28.96 -10.69 11.49
N GLU A 104 -29.78 -9.63 11.52
CA GLU A 104 -31.17 -9.71 11.05
C GLU A 104 -31.25 -10.15 9.58
N PHE A 105 -30.39 -9.60 8.70
CA PHE A 105 -30.30 -10.05 7.31
C PHE A 105 -29.85 -11.51 7.19
N ARG A 106 -28.85 -11.92 7.98
CA ARG A 106 -28.41 -13.32 8.01
C ARG A 106 -29.58 -14.25 8.32
N GLN A 107 -30.35 -13.94 9.36
CA GLN A 107 -31.52 -14.73 9.77
C GLN A 107 -32.61 -14.71 8.70
N ARG A 108 -32.97 -13.52 8.20
CA ARG A 108 -34.02 -13.32 7.20
C ARG A 108 -33.73 -14.02 5.88
N TRP A 109 -32.48 -14.05 5.44
CA TRP A 109 -32.07 -14.69 4.18
C TRP A 109 -31.67 -16.16 4.37
N GLY A 110 -31.72 -16.68 5.60
CA GLY A 110 -31.40 -18.08 5.89
C GLY A 110 -29.97 -18.48 5.50
N VAL A 111 -29.04 -17.52 5.40
CA VAL A 111 -27.69 -17.80 4.90
C VAL A 111 -26.81 -18.39 6.00
N ARG A 112 -25.97 -19.35 5.61
CA ARG A 112 -24.97 -19.98 6.49
C ARG A 112 -23.62 -19.30 6.30
N PRO A 113 -23.12 -18.52 7.27
CA PRO A 113 -21.86 -17.79 7.09
C PRO A 113 -20.64 -18.72 7.07
N HIS A 114 -19.57 -18.27 6.41
CA HIS A 114 -18.28 -18.98 6.40
C HIS A 114 -17.38 -18.54 7.53
N VAL A 115 -17.45 -17.26 7.91
CA VAL A 115 -16.59 -16.69 8.94
C VAL A 115 -17.42 -15.89 9.92
N ARG A 116 -17.12 -16.08 11.21
CA ARG A 116 -17.49 -15.13 12.26
C ARG A 116 -16.39 -14.07 12.36
N THR A 117 -16.75 -12.80 12.27
CA THR A 117 -15.75 -11.71 12.36
C THR A 117 -15.45 -11.35 13.81
N GLY A 118 -14.31 -10.68 14.03
CA GLY A 118 -13.90 -10.25 15.38
C GLY A 118 -14.90 -9.30 16.06
N SER A 119 -15.65 -8.49 15.30
CA SER A 119 -16.70 -7.60 15.83
C SER A 119 -18.03 -8.29 16.05
N GLY A 120 -18.15 -9.59 15.73
CA GLY A 120 -19.42 -10.30 15.77
C GLY A 120 -20.31 -10.06 14.56
N GLY A 121 -19.73 -9.74 13.40
CA GLY A 121 -20.38 -9.80 12.09
C GLY A 121 -20.18 -11.16 11.41
N TRP A 122 -20.51 -11.23 10.13
CA TRP A 122 -20.52 -12.45 9.34
C TRP A 122 -19.94 -12.23 7.95
N HIS A 123 -18.99 -13.06 7.53
CA HIS A 123 -18.60 -13.12 6.12
C HIS A 123 -19.25 -14.32 5.43
N ILE A 124 -19.80 -14.07 4.24
CA ILE A 124 -20.30 -15.09 3.33
C ILE A 124 -19.44 -15.01 2.06
N HIS A 125 -18.75 -16.09 1.75
CA HIS A 125 -17.92 -16.20 0.56
C HIS A 125 -18.78 -16.74 -0.59
N VAL A 126 -18.97 -15.92 -1.62
CA VAL A 126 -19.69 -16.29 -2.85
C VAL A 126 -18.72 -16.39 -4.02
N ALA A 127 -19.05 -17.21 -5.02
CA ALA A 127 -18.27 -17.26 -6.25
C ALA A 127 -18.24 -15.88 -6.94
N ALA A 128 -17.06 -15.46 -7.41
CA ALA A 128 -16.95 -14.24 -8.19
C ALA A 128 -17.55 -14.45 -9.59
N PRO A 129 -18.38 -13.52 -10.09
CA PRO A 129 -18.85 -13.59 -11.47
C PRO A 129 -17.71 -13.31 -12.46
N PRO A 130 -17.88 -13.63 -13.76
CA PRO A 130 -16.86 -13.43 -14.80
C PRO A 130 -16.68 -11.95 -15.23
N TRP A 131 -17.20 -11.00 -14.44
CA TRP A 131 -17.05 -9.57 -14.68
C TRP A 131 -16.60 -8.86 -13.41
N ARG A 132 -16.16 -7.61 -13.57
CA ARG A 132 -15.67 -6.79 -12.47
C ARG A 132 -16.80 -6.40 -11.52
N VAL A 133 -16.63 -6.72 -10.23
CA VAL A 133 -17.50 -6.32 -9.13
C VAL A 133 -16.70 -5.41 -8.18
N PRO A 134 -17.08 -4.14 -7.98
CA PRO A 134 -16.36 -3.26 -7.08
C PRO A 134 -16.58 -3.66 -5.61
N THR A 135 -15.56 -3.44 -4.77
CA THR A 135 -15.74 -3.42 -3.31
C THR A 135 -16.64 -2.25 -2.92
N LEU A 136 -17.67 -2.50 -2.12
CA LEU A 136 -18.65 -1.50 -1.69
C LEU A 136 -18.81 -1.51 -0.18
N ASN A 137 -19.02 -0.33 0.40
CA ASN A 137 -19.30 -0.16 1.82
C ASN A 137 -20.56 0.68 1.99
N SER A 138 -21.51 0.19 2.79
CA SER A 138 -22.83 0.78 3.01
C SER A 138 -22.75 2.19 3.57
N ASN A 139 -21.75 2.48 4.43
CA ASN A 139 -21.55 3.81 5.02
C ASN A 139 -21.09 4.85 4.00
N SER A 140 -20.52 4.41 2.86
CA SER A 140 -20.02 5.28 1.80
C SER A 140 -20.93 5.36 0.57
N LYS A 141 -21.94 4.50 0.48
CA LYS A 141 -22.83 4.37 -0.69
C LYS A 141 -24.27 4.58 -0.27
N ALA A 142 -24.77 5.80 -0.45
CA ALA A 142 -26.09 6.23 0.01
C ALA A 142 -27.23 5.26 -0.34
N ALA A 143 -27.31 4.82 -1.61
CA ALA A 143 -28.37 3.89 -2.03
C ALA A 143 -28.26 2.50 -1.38
N LEU A 144 -27.04 1.98 -1.19
CA LEU A 144 -26.80 0.70 -0.53
C LEU A 144 -27.08 0.80 0.98
N GLY A 145 -26.57 1.83 1.64
CA GLY A 145 -26.78 2.05 3.06
C GLY A 145 -28.24 2.35 3.44
N ALA A 146 -28.99 3.03 2.57
CA ALA A 146 -30.41 3.28 2.79
C ALA A 146 -31.25 2.00 2.65
N ALA A 147 -30.94 1.15 1.68
CA ALA A 147 -31.71 -0.08 1.43
C ALA A 147 -31.27 -1.26 2.31
N PHE A 148 -29.97 -1.35 2.60
CA PHE A 148 -29.34 -2.48 3.29
C PHE A 148 -28.24 -1.99 4.25
N PRO A 149 -28.60 -1.36 5.38
CA PRO A 149 -27.61 -0.92 6.37
C PRO A 149 -26.84 -2.10 6.96
N GLY A 150 -25.51 -2.00 7.01
CA GLY A 150 -24.64 -3.08 7.48
C GLY A 150 -24.36 -4.18 6.45
N LEU A 151 -24.77 -3.98 5.19
CA LEU A 151 -24.39 -4.84 4.06
C LEU A 151 -23.20 -4.23 3.29
N ASP A 152 -22.03 -4.84 3.45
CA ASP A 152 -20.81 -4.51 2.73
C ASP A 152 -20.44 -5.63 1.74
N SER A 153 -19.59 -5.31 0.75
CA SER A 153 -18.96 -6.32 -0.11
C SER A 153 -17.47 -6.07 -0.28
N ARG A 154 -16.67 -7.14 -0.16
CA ARG A 154 -15.26 -7.17 -0.58
C ARG A 154 -15.16 -7.95 -1.88
N ALA A 155 -14.82 -7.24 -2.95
CA ALA A 155 -14.75 -7.77 -4.30
C ALA A 155 -13.48 -7.28 -5.00
N ASP A 156 -13.50 -6.99 -6.30
CA ASP A 156 -12.31 -6.54 -7.02
C ASP A 156 -11.73 -5.25 -6.39
N GLY A 157 -10.40 -5.22 -6.31
CA GLY A 157 -9.63 -4.14 -5.69
C GLY A 157 -9.62 -4.13 -4.16
N GLY A 158 -10.36 -5.03 -3.52
CA GLY A 158 -10.41 -5.18 -2.07
C GLY A 158 -9.75 -6.47 -1.57
N TYR A 159 -9.78 -6.63 -0.25
CA TYR A 159 -9.40 -7.85 0.43
C TYR A 159 -10.33 -8.09 1.63
N ALA A 160 -10.42 -9.34 2.06
CA ALA A 160 -11.15 -9.77 3.23
C ALA A 160 -10.20 -10.41 4.25
N ILE A 161 -10.48 -10.22 5.54
CA ILE A 161 -9.72 -10.85 6.62
C ILE A 161 -10.16 -12.30 6.76
N LEU A 162 -9.19 -13.21 6.88
CA LEU A 162 -9.43 -14.64 7.06
C LEU A 162 -9.07 -15.08 8.48
N PRO A 163 -9.74 -16.12 9.01
CA PRO A 163 -9.22 -16.89 10.14
C PRO A 163 -7.81 -17.42 9.85
N PRO A 164 -6.94 -17.57 10.88
CA PRO A 164 -7.22 -17.43 12.32
C PRO A 164 -6.87 -16.03 12.85
N THR A 165 -6.98 -14.98 12.03
CA THR A 165 -6.62 -13.61 12.42
C THR A 165 -7.32 -13.17 13.70
N VAL A 166 -6.56 -12.67 14.67
CA VAL A 166 -7.09 -12.02 15.88
C VAL A 166 -6.95 -10.51 15.72
N SER A 167 -8.05 -9.85 15.39
CA SER A 167 -8.09 -8.39 15.25
C SER A 167 -8.22 -7.69 16.60
N ARG A 168 -8.18 -6.36 16.61
CA ARG A 168 -8.44 -5.56 17.83
C ARG A 168 -9.84 -5.83 18.41
N ALA A 169 -10.83 -6.12 17.57
CA ALA A 169 -12.20 -6.38 18.01
C ALA A 169 -12.39 -7.82 18.53
N GLY A 170 -11.56 -8.76 18.07
CA GLY A 170 -11.69 -10.18 18.41
C GLY A 170 -11.21 -11.11 17.30
N PRO A 171 -11.34 -12.43 17.50
CA PRO A 171 -10.90 -13.46 16.56
C PRO A 171 -11.83 -13.59 15.35
N TYR A 172 -11.25 -13.83 14.17
CA TYR A 172 -11.96 -14.37 13.01
C TYR A 172 -11.93 -15.89 13.07
N THR A 173 -13.09 -16.55 12.95
CA THR A 173 -13.19 -18.02 13.03
C THR A 173 -13.93 -18.63 11.86
N TRP A 174 -13.42 -19.75 11.34
CA TRP A 174 -14.10 -20.53 10.30
C TRP A 174 -15.34 -21.22 10.89
N LEU A 175 -16.46 -21.07 10.21
CA LEU A 175 -17.73 -21.76 10.47
C LEU A 175 -18.04 -22.80 9.38
N ARG A 176 -17.48 -22.61 8.18
CA ARG A 176 -17.56 -23.52 7.03
C ARG A 176 -16.18 -23.67 6.37
N PRO A 177 -15.93 -24.76 5.64
CA PRO A 177 -14.71 -24.91 4.83
C PRO A 177 -14.58 -23.82 3.75
N LEU A 178 -13.34 -23.43 3.46
CA LEU A 178 -13.01 -22.38 2.48
C LEU A 178 -13.49 -22.66 1.05
N ALA A 179 -13.59 -23.95 0.69
CA ALA A 179 -13.98 -24.44 -0.63
C ALA A 179 -15.50 -24.45 -0.84
N ASP A 180 -16.29 -24.42 0.23
CA ASP A 180 -17.75 -24.50 0.19
C ASP A 180 -18.35 -23.13 -0.11
N LEU A 181 -18.17 -22.61 -1.33
CA LEU A 181 -18.69 -21.29 -1.73
C LEU A 181 -20.22 -21.27 -1.80
N GLU A 182 -20.81 -20.14 -1.41
CA GLU A 182 -22.24 -19.91 -1.55
C GLU A 182 -22.59 -19.36 -2.94
N GLY A 183 -23.81 -19.64 -3.41
CA GLY A 183 -24.38 -18.93 -4.55
C GLY A 183 -24.83 -17.52 -4.17
N THR A 184 -25.33 -16.74 -5.13
CA THR A 184 -25.90 -15.41 -4.84
C THR A 184 -27.40 -15.43 -4.55
N ALA A 185 -28.06 -16.59 -4.70
CA ALA A 185 -29.51 -16.73 -4.62
C ALA A 185 -30.12 -16.40 -3.25
N PHE A 186 -29.34 -16.46 -2.17
CA PHE A 186 -29.79 -16.06 -0.84
C PHE A 186 -29.99 -14.53 -0.72
N LEU A 187 -29.29 -13.75 -1.54
CA LEU A 187 -29.44 -12.30 -1.55
C LEU A 187 -30.72 -11.91 -2.29
N PRO A 188 -31.51 -10.96 -1.76
CA PRO A 188 -32.63 -10.42 -2.50
C PRO A 188 -32.13 -9.70 -3.76
N VAL A 189 -32.89 -9.77 -4.85
CA VAL A 189 -32.50 -9.21 -6.16
C VAL A 189 -32.03 -7.75 -6.07
N PRO A 190 -32.69 -6.83 -5.33
CA PRO A 190 -32.19 -5.46 -5.17
C PRO A 190 -30.79 -5.38 -4.56
N ALA A 191 -30.46 -6.25 -3.59
CA ALA A 191 -29.11 -6.30 -3.01
C ALA A 191 -28.10 -6.81 -4.06
N GLN A 192 -28.45 -7.84 -4.83
CA GLN A 192 -27.58 -8.33 -5.90
C GLN A 192 -27.27 -7.24 -6.94
N VAL A 193 -28.28 -6.45 -7.33
CA VAL A 193 -28.12 -5.33 -8.27
C VAL A 193 -27.21 -4.25 -7.70
N LEU A 194 -27.48 -3.80 -6.47
CA LEU A 194 -26.68 -2.74 -5.82
C LEU A 194 -25.23 -3.18 -5.58
N LEU A 195 -25.01 -4.47 -5.36
CA LEU A 195 -23.68 -5.06 -5.21
C LEU A 195 -22.99 -5.36 -6.55
N GLY A 196 -23.67 -5.23 -7.69
CA GLY A 196 -23.09 -5.51 -9.02
C GLY A 196 -22.98 -6.99 -9.39
N LEU A 197 -23.80 -7.86 -8.77
CA LEU A 197 -23.76 -9.32 -8.93
C LEU A 197 -24.69 -9.86 -10.04
N VAL A 198 -25.49 -9.02 -10.69
CA VAL A 198 -26.52 -9.44 -11.68
C VAL A 198 -26.04 -9.33 -13.13
N GLY A 199 -24.98 -8.58 -13.40
CA GLY A 199 -24.40 -8.48 -14.75
C GLY A 199 -23.26 -7.47 -14.84
N PRO A 200 -22.49 -7.47 -15.94
CA PRO A 200 -21.40 -6.53 -16.14
C PRO A 200 -21.94 -5.09 -16.17
N PRO A 201 -21.22 -4.12 -15.59
CA PRO A 201 -21.58 -2.71 -15.74
C PRO A 201 -21.65 -2.37 -17.23
N ARG A 202 -22.75 -1.76 -17.69
CA ARG A 202 -22.84 -1.23 -19.06
C ARG A 202 -21.69 -0.25 -19.26
N GLN A 203 -20.74 -0.58 -20.13
CA GLN A 203 -19.67 0.34 -20.50
C GLN A 203 -20.31 1.57 -21.17
N PRO A 204 -20.08 2.79 -20.67
CA PRO A 204 -20.16 3.95 -21.55
C PRO A 204 -19.09 3.80 -22.64
N PRO A 205 -19.34 4.25 -23.88
CA PRO A 205 -18.43 4.05 -25.01
C PRO A 205 -17.02 4.56 -24.68
N ALA A 206 -16.01 3.77 -25.05
CA ALA A 206 -14.62 4.03 -24.76
C ALA A 206 -14.14 5.34 -25.42
N SER A 207 -13.62 6.28 -24.64
CA SER A 207 -12.75 7.33 -25.18
C SER A 207 -11.39 6.72 -25.52
N PRO A 208 -10.81 7.02 -26.70
CA PRO A 208 -9.58 6.39 -27.16
C PRO A 208 -8.37 6.79 -26.29
N ALA A 209 -7.56 5.79 -25.96
CA ALA A 209 -6.31 5.94 -25.22
C ALA A 209 -5.24 6.62 -26.08
N VAL A 210 -4.63 7.69 -25.57
CA VAL A 210 -3.41 8.28 -26.15
C VAL A 210 -2.21 7.69 -25.40
N ALA A 211 -1.32 7.03 -26.15
CA ALA A 211 -0.05 6.53 -25.67
C ALA A 211 0.92 7.69 -25.37
N HIS A 212 1.74 7.56 -24.32
CA HIS A 212 2.87 8.46 -24.09
C HIS A 212 4.21 7.73 -24.30
N PRO A 213 5.14 8.33 -25.07
CA PRO A 213 6.54 7.89 -25.15
C PRO A 213 7.34 8.28 -23.88
N PRO A 214 8.52 7.69 -23.64
CA PRO A 214 9.30 7.94 -22.43
C PRO A 214 9.98 9.32 -22.51
N SER A 215 10.07 10.03 -21.38
CA SER A 215 10.78 11.32 -21.33
C SER A 215 12.03 11.24 -20.45
N PRO A 216 13.16 11.86 -20.85
CA PRO A 216 14.42 11.83 -20.12
C PRO A 216 14.53 12.96 -19.09
N LEU A 217 15.32 12.71 -18.03
CA LEU A 217 15.84 13.74 -17.12
C LEU A 217 16.88 14.63 -17.83
N PRO A 218 17.08 15.87 -17.36
CA PRO A 218 18.39 16.16 -16.79
C PRO A 218 18.36 16.99 -15.49
N ALA A 219 19.47 16.87 -14.75
CA ALA A 219 19.78 17.55 -13.50
C ALA A 219 20.46 18.91 -13.71
N ALA A 220 20.31 19.82 -12.74
CA ALA A 220 21.39 20.45 -11.94
C ALA A 220 20.90 21.80 -11.37
N ALA A 221 21.15 22.02 -10.07
CA ALA A 221 20.75 23.20 -9.32
C ALA A 221 21.77 24.34 -9.47
N GLY A 222 21.28 25.58 -9.64
CA GLY A 222 22.11 26.78 -9.41
C GLY A 222 21.81 28.01 -10.27
N SER A 223 21.05 27.89 -11.36
CA SER A 223 20.74 29.02 -12.24
C SER A 223 19.33 29.55 -11.98
N ARG A 224 19.11 30.86 -12.18
CA ARG A 224 17.76 31.44 -12.30
C ARG A 224 16.92 30.52 -13.21
N PRO A 225 15.71 30.10 -12.79
CA PRO A 225 14.97 29.08 -13.51
C PRO A 225 14.71 29.53 -14.96
N PRO A 226 14.84 28.62 -15.95
CA PRO A 226 14.58 28.95 -17.34
C PRO A 226 13.13 29.42 -17.56
N PRO A 227 12.86 30.20 -18.62
CA PRO A 227 11.49 30.59 -18.97
C PRO A 227 10.63 29.33 -19.17
N GLY A 228 9.56 29.17 -18.38
CA GLY A 228 8.67 28.00 -18.43
C GLY A 228 8.40 27.31 -17.08
N VAL A 229 9.31 27.43 -16.12
CA VAL A 229 9.25 26.71 -14.83
C VAL A 229 7.98 27.04 -14.01
N MET A 230 7.47 28.26 -14.14
CA MET A 230 6.24 28.67 -13.47
C MET A 230 4.99 27.99 -14.09
N GLN A 231 5.03 27.77 -15.41
CA GLN A 231 4.00 27.02 -16.12
C GLN A 231 4.09 25.52 -15.78
N ASP A 232 5.31 24.96 -15.65
CA ASP A 232 5.50 23.56 -15.25
C ASP A 232 4.96 23.28 -13.84
N ALA A 233 5.22 24.17 -12.88
CA ALA A 233 4.65 24.07 -11.53
C ALA A 233 3.13 24.17 -11.55
N LEU A 234 2.58 25.06 -12.39
CA LEU A 234 1.15 25.23 -12.56
C LEU A 234 0.51 23.97 -13.16
N ASP A 235 1.12 23.39 -14.19
CA ASP A 235 0.64 22.17 -14.85
C ASP A 235 0.68 20.98 -13.89
N GLU A 236 1.72 20.87 -13.06
CA GLU A 236 1.78 19.85 -12.01
C GLU A 236 0.74 20.09 -10.91
N ALA A 237 0.50 21.33 -10.50
CA ALA A 237 -0.56 21.66 -9.56
C ALA A 237 -1.94 21.27 -10.12
N LEU A 238 -2.18 21.49 -11.42
CA LEU A 238 -3.40 21.07 -12.11
C LEU A 238 -3.50 19.54 -12.22
N ARG A 239 -2.40 18.83 -12.44
CA ARG A 239 -2.37 17.35 -12.33
C ARG A 239 -2.71 16.86 -10.94
N LEU A 240 -2.22 17.52 -9.89
CA LEU A 240 -2.56 17.17 -8.51
C LEU A 240 -4.05 17.38 -8.23
N VAL A 241 -4.65 18.46 -8.76
CA VAL A 241 -6.11 18.68 -8.70
C VAL A 241 -6.85 17.54 -9.41
N ALA A 242 -6.43 17.15 -10.62
CA ALA A 242 -7.01 16.05 -11.38
C ALA A 242 -6.83 14.68 -10.70
N ALA A 243 -5.79 14.51 -9.88
CA ALA A 243 -5.50 13.31 -9.11
C ALA A 243 -6.21 13.27 -7.74
N PHE A 244 -7.22 14.12 -7.51
CA PHE A 244 -8.01 14.23 -6.28
C PHE A 244 -7.21 14.68 -5.03
N TYR A 245 -6.15 15.48 -5.22
CA TYR A 245 -5.34 16.04 -4.12
C TYR A 245 -6.05 17.19 -3.37
N GLY A 246 -7.14 17.72 -3.94
CA GLY A 246 -7.90 18.87 -3.42
C GLY A 246 -7.31 20.20 -3.89
N ARG A 247 -8.18 21.14 -4.26
CA ARG A 247 -7.83 22.44 -4.88
C ARG A 247 -6.98 23.31 -3.95
N ASP A 248 -7.36 23.41 -2.68
CA ASP A 248 -6.65 24.20 -1.68
C ASP A 248 -5.24 23.65 -1.42
N ASN A 249 -5.10 22.34 -1.34
CA ASN A 249 -3.81 21.68 -1.14
C ASN A 249 -2.89 21.83 -2.35
N ALA A 250 -3.45 21.76 -3.55
CA ALA A 250 -2.70 21.96 -4.80
C ALA A 250 -2.28 23.42 -4.97
N GLY A 251 -3.16 24.38 -4.69
CA GLY A 251 -2.85 25.81 -4.70
C GLY A 251 -1.78 26.19 -3.67
N PHE A 252 -1.93 25.74 -2.43
CA PHE A 252 -0.92 25.97 -1.40
C PHE A 252 0.44 25.32 -1.73
N TRP A 253 0.42 24.12 -2.33
CA TRP A 253 1.63 23.47 -2.84
C TRP A 253 2.31 24.27 -3.96
N LEU A 254 1.54 24.78 -4.92
CA LEU A 254 2.02 25.61 -6.02
C LEU A 254 2.68 26.89 -5.50
N ALA A 255 1.98 27.63 -4.63
CA ALA A 255 2.47 28.87 -4.06
C ALA A 255 3.76 28.69 -3.24
N ARG A 256 3.83 27.61 -2.44
CA ARG A 256 5.03 27.29 -1.66
C ARG A 256 6.22 26.92 -2.55
N THR A 257 5.97 26.18 -3.62
CA THR A 257 7.00 25.73 -4.57
C THR A 257 7.59 26.92 -5.31
N LEU A 258 6.75 27.83 -5.82
CA LEU A 258 7.20 29.04 -6.52
C LEU A 258 7.92 30.02 -5.59
N ARG A 259 7.46 30.17 -4.35
CA ARG A 259 8.19 30.91 -3.30
C ARG A 259 9.58 30.33 -3.07
N ASP A 260 9.69 29.01 -2.91
CA ASP A 260 10.97 28.34 -2.67
C ASP A 260 11.90 28.38 -3.89
N TRP A 261 11.36 28.64 -5.08
CA TRP A 261 12.10 28.90 -6.32
C TRP A 261 12.42 30.39 -6.56
N GLY A 262 12.07 31.26 -5.61
CA GLY A 262 12.44 32.68 -5.63
C GLY A 262 11.50 33.58 -6.42
N HIS A 263 10.29 33.13 -6.75
CA HIS A 263 9.28 33.98 -7.39
C HIS A 263 8.67 34.97 -6.39
N GLY A 264 8.36 36.19 -6.86
CA GLY A 264 7.72 37.23 -6.07
C GLY A 264 6.28 36.89 -5.72
N ARG A 265 5.81 37.36 -4.56
CA ARG A 265 4.44 37.08 -4.07
C ARG A 265 3.37 37.51 -5.08
N GLU A 266 3.51 38.71 -5.64
CA GLU A 266 2.55 39.25 -6.61
C GLU A 266 2.58 38.48 -7.94
N ASP A 267 3.78 38.11 -8.43
CA ASP A 267 3.93 37.28 -9.64
C ASP A 267 3.23 35.92 -9.50
N VAL A 268 3.25 35.34 -8.29
CA VAL A 268 2.53 34.10 -7.99
C VAL A 268 1.02 34.33 -7.98
N LYS A 269 0.52 35.42 -7.36
CA LYS A 269 -0.92 35.75 -7.39
C LYS A 269 -1.44 35.89 -8.82
N ASP A 270 -0.65 36.49 -9.71
CA ASP A 270 -0.99 36.71 -11.13
C ASP A 270 -1.14 35.44 -11.98
N LEU A 271 -0.75 34.26 -11.48
CA LEU A 271 -1.01 32.99 -12.17
C LEU A 271 -2.49 32.65 -12.31
N LYS A 272 -3.33 33.29 -11.49
CA LYS A 272 -4.79 33.12 -11.48
C LYS A 272 -5.17 31.63 -11.42
N PHE A 273 -4.54 30.87 -10.53
CA PHE A 273 -4.79 29.43 -10.37
C PHE A 273 -6.28 29.09 -10.25
N HIS A 274 -7.04 29.98 -9.59
CA HIS A 274 -8.49 29.87 -9.44
C HIS A 274 -9.29 29.78 -10.74
N THR A 275 -8.80 30.35 -11.85
CA THR A 275 -9.50 30.27 -13.16
C THR A 275 -9.21 28.97 -13.90
N ARG A 276 -8.25 28.17 -13.42
CA ARG A 276 -7.76 26.96 -14.10
C ARG A 276 -8.18 25.66 -13.40
N VAL A 277 -8.83 25.76 -12.24
CA VAL A 277 -9.31 24.60 -11.46
C VAL A 277 -10.82 24.40 -11.63
N PRO A 278 -11.34 23.17 -11.53
CA PRO A 278 -12.77 22.90 -11.68
C PRO A 278 -13.62 23.63 -10.63
N GLU A 279 -14.80 24.12 -11.03
CA GLU A 279 -15.79 24.75 -10.15
C GLU A 279 -16.41 23.78 -9.12
N TYR A 280 -16.19 22.47 -9.30
CA TYR A 280 -16.78 21.42 -8.49
C TYR A 280 -15.76 20.89 -7.49
N ASN A 281 -16.18 20.70 -6.24
CA ASN A 281 -15.32 20.11 -5.20
C ASN A 281 -15.15 18.59 -5.40
N THR A 282 -14.32 17.95 -4.58
CA THR A 282 -14.06 16.49 -4.67
C THR A 282 -15.29 15.62 -4.37
N LYS A 283 -16.42 16.21 -3.97
CA LYS A 283 -17.72 15.57 -3.76
C LYS A 283 -18.71 15.82 -4.92
N GLY A 284 -18.32 16.59 -5.93
CA GLY A 284 -19.17 16.93 -7.09
C GLY A 284 -20.13 18.09 -6.84
N GLU A 285 -20.04 18.76 -5.69
CA GLU A 285 -20.85 19.94 -5.38
C GLU A 285 -20.21 21.18 -6.01
N ARG A 286 -21.04 22.09 -6.54
CA ARG A 286 -20.56 23.35 -7.11
C ARG A 286 -20.14 24.28 -5.99
N GLU A 287 -18.83 24.41 -5.81
CA GLU A 287 -18.20 25.27 -4.81
C GLU A 287 -17.02 25.94 -5.50
N PRO A 288 -17.22 27.13 -6.09
CA PRO A 288 -16.19 27.81 -6.87
C PRO A 288 -14.98 28.12 -6.01
N TYR A 289 -13.80 27.73 -6.49
CA TYR A 289 -12.56 28.18 -5.88
C TYR A 289 -12.30 29.61 -6.38
N THR A 290 -12.43 30.60 -5.49
CA THR A 290 -12.43 32.03 -5.85
C THR A 290 -11.02 32.61 -5.88
N GLN A 291 -10.91 33.84 -6.41
CA GLN A 291 -9.67 34.61 -6.34
C GLN A 291 -9.19 34.77 -4.89
N ASP A 292 -10.09 35.06 -3.95
CA ASP A 292 -9.74 35.21 -2.53
C ASP A 292 -9.15 33.92 -1.92
N HIS A 293 -9.67 32.75 -2.30
CA HIS A 293 -9.12 31.46 -1.86
C HIS A 293 -7.70 31.21 -2.40
N TRP A 294 -7.44 31.62 -3.64
CA TRP A 294 -6.12 31.56 -4.24
C TRP A 294 -5.15 32.49 -3.53
N GLU A 295 -5.52 33.77 -3.38
CA GLU A 295 -4.68 34.77 -2.75
C GLU A 295 -4.37 34.42 -1.29
N ALA A 296 -5.35 33.93 -0.52
CA ALA A 296 -5.15 33.45 0.84
C ALA A 296 -4.16 32.26 0.91
N SER A 297 -4.18 31.37 -0.09
CA SER A 297 -3.22 30.26 -0.19
C SER A 297 -1.80 30.78 -0.47
N VAL A 298 -1.68 31.80 -1.33
CA VAL A 298 -0.40 32.47 -1.61
C VAL A 298 0.11 33.20 -0.38
N ASP A 299 -0.71 34.04 0.24
CA ASP A 299 -0.33 34.82 1.42
C ASP A 299 0.10 33.90 2.58
N SER A 300 -0.66 32.82 2.81
CA SER A 300 -0.30 31.79 3.79
C SER A 300 1.05 31.14 3.49
N ALA A 301 1.33 30.80 2.22
CA ALA A 301 2.60 30.21 1.82
C ALA A 301 3.78 31.19 1.98
N PHE A 302 3.56 32.49 1.72
CA PHE A 302 4.59 33.52 1.79
C PHE A 302 4.83 34.08 3.21
N THR A 303 4.04 33.67 4.22
CA THR A 303 4.34 33.97 5.63
C THR A 303 5.65 33.37 6.14
N ARG A 304 6.20 32.37 5.43
CA ARG A 304 7.47 31.71 5.78
C ARG A 304 8.55 32.10 4.78
N ALA A 305 9.77 32.32 5.28
CA ALA A 305 10.93 32.60 4.43
C ALA A 305 11.16 31.46 3.40
N PRO A 306 11.63 31.79 2.18
CA PRO A 306 12.07 30.81 1.19
C PRO A 306 13.14 29.89 1.79
N ARG A 307 13.06 28.59 1.50
CA ARG A 307 14.06 27.63 2.01
C ARG A 307 15.37 27.78 1.23
N VAL A 308 16.24 28.71 1.64
CA VAL A 308 17.60 28.85 1.11
C VAL A 308 18.60 28.21 2.07
N GLY A 309 19.44 27.31 1.54
CA GLY A 309 20.60 26.76 2.26
C GLY A 309 20.24 25.87 3.45
N ALA A 310 19.97 24.59 3.20
CA ALA A 310 19.78 23.60 4.27
C ALA A 310 21.04 23.54 5.15
N SER A 311 20.92 23.97 6.40
CA SER A 311 21.93 23.73 7.43
C SER A 311 22.18 22.22 7.50
N ARG A 312 23.47 21.86 7.46
CA ARG A 312 23.93 20.47 7.51
C ARG A 312 23.50 19.89 8.86
N LYS A 313 22.37 19.18 8.89
CA LYS A 313 22.09 18.20 9.95
C LYS A 313 23.33 17.29 10.03
N PRO A 314 23.77 16.87 11.24
CA PRO A 314 24.80 15.83 11.33
C PRO A 314 24.38 14.70 10.39
N GLU A 315 25.32 14.24 9.57
CA GLU A 315 25.00 13.25 8.53
C GLU A 315 24.24 12.10 9.18
N PRO A 316 23.04 11.76 8.66
CA PRO A 316 22.31 10.63 9.20
C PRO A 316 23.20 9.41 9.02
N VAL A 317 23.59 8.79 10.15
CA VAL A 317 24.40 7.56 10.16
C VAL A 317 23.73 6.55 9.25
N THR A 318 24.42 6.15 8.19
CA THR A 318 23.80 5.33 7.14
C THR A 318 23.52 3.93 7.66
N THR A 319 22.60 3.19 7.03
CA THR A 319 22.33 1.80 7.41
C THR A 319 23.59 0.93 7.40
N PRO A 320 24.49 1.01 6.39
CA PRO A 320 25.80 0.37 6.45
C PRO A 320 26.64 0.80 7.66
N ASP A 321 26.71 2.09 7.99
CA ASP A 321 27.50 2.57 9.14
C ASP A 321 26.95 2.05 10.47
N ARG A 322 25.61 1.97 10.60
CA ARG A 322 24.94 1.35 11.75
C ARG A 322 25.26 -0.14 11.83
N LEU A 323 25.30 -0.83 10.69
CA LEU A 323 25.69 -2.24 10.63
C LEU A 323 27.13 -2.46 11.09
N VAL A 324 28.09 -1.63 10.63
CA VAL A 324 29.50 -1.69 11.03
C VAL A 324 29.62 -1.62 12.56
N ARG A 325 28.86 -0.72 13.21
CA ARG A 325 28.89 -0.54 14.67
C ARG A 325 28.43 -1.79 15.43
N VAL A 326 27.41 -2.49 14.93
CA VAL A 326 26.89 -3.69 15.61
C VAL A 326 27.55 -4.99 15.15
N TRP A 327 28.32 -4.95 14.06
CA TRP A 327 28.92 -6.13 13.41
C TRP A 327 29.68 -7.07 14.37
N PRO A 328 30.51 -6.57 15.31
CA PRO A 328 31.22 -7.42 16.25
C PRO A 328 30.29 -8.25 17.15
N HIS A 329 29.08 -7.74 17.40
CA HIS A 329 28.08 -8.34 18.30
C HIS A 329 27.09 -9.27 17.59
N LEU A 330 27.15 -9.37 16.26
CA LEU A 330 26.28 -10.25 15.49
C LEU A 330 26.80 -11.68 15.48
N ASN A 331 25.90 -12.65 15.64
CA ASN A 331 26.22 -14.06 15.44
C ASN A 331 26.29 -14.42 13.93
N GLY A 332 26.71 -15.65 13.62
CA GLY A 332 26.91 -16.08 12.22
C GLY A 332 25.65 -16.03 11.35
N GLU A 333 24.46 -16.30 11.89
CA GLU A 333 23.21 -16.19 11.14
C GLU A 333 22.84 -14.72 10.89
N GLU A 334 23.03 -13.86 11.88
CA GLU A 334 22.74 -12.43 11.78
C GLU A 334 23.69 -11.72 10.80
N ARG A 335 24.98 -12.11 10.79
CA ARG A 335 25.94 -11.63 9.79
C ARG A 335 25.54 -12.03 8.37
N ARG A 336 25.11 -13.29 8.16
CA ARG A 336 24.57 -13.74 6.86
C ARG A 336 23.31 -12.97 6.47
N GLN A 337 22.39 -12.74 7.42
CA GLN A 337 21.18 -11.97 7.17
C GLN A 337 21.48 -10.52 6.79
N ALA A 338 22.44 -9.89 7.46
CA ALA A 338 22.90 -8.54 7.14
C ALA A 338 23.57 -8.49 5.77
N LEU A 339 24.41 -9.48 5.45
CA LEU A 339 25.04 -9.63 4.14
C LEU A 339 24.01 -9.71 3.03
N ARG A 340 23.02 -10.61 3.14
CA ARG A 340 21.91 -10.71 2.19
C ARG A 340 21.20 -9.37 1.99
N CYS A 341 20.94 -8.63 3.06
CA CYS A 341 20.24 -7.35 2.97
C CYS A 341 21.02 -6.26 2.23
N VAL A 342 22.32 -6.17 2.49
CA VAL A 342 23.19 -5.21 1.79
C VAL A 342 23.39 -5.65 0.34
N ALA A 343 23.67 -6.93 0.11
CA ALA A 343 23.83 -7.52 -1.22
C ALA A 343 22.59 -7.26 -2.08
N ALA A 344 21.39 -7.62 -1.61
CA ALA A 344 20.13 -7.40 -2.33
C ALA A 344 19.92 -5.96 -2.77
N SER A 345 20.27 -5.02 -1.89
CA SER A 345 20.06 -3.60 -2.16
C SER A 345 21.07 -3.01 -3.12
N TRP A 346 22.33 -3.47 -3.08
CA TRP A 346 23.42 -2.89 -3.87
C TRP A 346 23.57 -3.59 -5.22
N THR A 347 23.33 -4.89 -5.30
CA THR A 347 23.28 -5.62 -6.59
C THR A 347 22.15 -5.09 -7.47
N ALA A 348 20.97 -4.79 -6.88
CA ALA A 348 19.86 -4.13 -7.59
C ALA A 348 20.19 -2.73 -8.12
N GLN A 349 21.29 -2.11 -7.65
CA GLN A 349 21.80 -0.83 -8.14
C GLN A 349 23.01 -0.99 -9.07
N GLY A 350 23.36 -2.22 -9.47
CA GLY A 350 24.56 -2.51 -10.25
C GLY A 350 25.88 -2.36 -9.48
N LYS A 351 25.84 -2.38 -8.14
CA LYS A 351 27.00 -2.11 -7.26
C LYS A 351 27.52 -3.39 -6.61
N VAL A 352 27.76 -4.44 -7.40
CA VAL A 352 28.23 -5.74 -6.90
C VAL A 352 29.61 -5.62 -6.25
N ASP A 353 30.54 -4.93 -6.89
CA ASP A 353 31.91 -4.70 -6.36
C ASP A 353 31.89 -4.02 -5.00
N ARG A 354 30.92 -3.12 -4.78
CA ARG A 354 30.74 -2.44 -3.50
C ARG A 354 30.36 -3.41 -2.38
N VAL A 355 29.57 -4.46 -2.68
CA VAL A 355 29.21 -5.50 -1.71
C VAL A 355 30.46 -6.27 -1.29
N VAL A 356 31.24 -6.70 -2.27
CA VAL A 356 32.49 -7.46 -2.05
C VAL A 356 33.45 -6.63 -1.19
N SER A 357 33.75 -5.39 -1.59
CA SER A 357 34.67 -4.52 -0.84
C SER A 357 34.18 -4.22 0.58
N PHE A 358 32.88 -4.00 0.78
CA PHE A 358 32.33 -3.69 2.10
C PHE A 358 32.40 -4.87 3.07
N PHE A 359 32.06 -6.08 2.63
CA PHE A 359 32.11 -7.26 3.51
C PHE A 359 33.51 -7.81 3.69
N THR A 360 34.39 -7.63 2.71
CA THR A 360 35.83 -7.91 2.87
C THR A 360 36.42 -7.01 3.97
N ALA A 361 36.06 -5.72 3.99
CA ALA A 361 36.48 -4.81 5.07
C ALA A 361 35.92 -5.19 6.46
N LEU A 362 34.85 -5.98 6.50
CA LEU A 362 34.26 -6.55 7.72
C LEU A 362 34.79 -7.96 8.03
N ALA A 363 35.88 -8.37 7.38
CA ALA A 363 36.53 -9.68 7.50
C ALA A 363 35.60 -10.88 7.21
N VAL A 364 34.65 -10.71 6.28
CA VAL A 364 33.88 -11.84 5.74
C VAL A 364 34.69 -12.53 4.65
N PRO A 365 34.86 -13.86 4.70
CA PRO A 365 35.58 -14.60 3.65
C PRO A 365 34.90 -14.45 2.28
N GLU A 366 35.71 -14.36 1.23
CA GLU A 366 35.23 -14.12 -0.14
C GLU A 366 34.30 -15.24 -0.62
N GLU A 367 34.57 -16.50 -0.24
CA GLU A 367 33.70 -17.64 -0.57
C GLU A 367 32.29 -17.50 0.02
N VAL A 368 32.15 -16.89 1.19
CA VAL A 368 30.84 -16.66 1.83
C VAL A 368 30.10 -15.55 1.10
N ILE A 369 30.80 -14.49 0.70
CA ILE A 369 30.22 -13.39 -0.08
C ILE A 369 29.73 -13.92 -1.43
N ALA A 370 30.56 -14.70 -2.13
CA ALA A 370 30.24 -15.29 -3.42
C ALA A 370 29.04 -16.25 -3.34
N ALA A 371 28.99 -17.11 -2.33
CA ALA A 371 27.87 -18.02 -2.12
C ALA A 371 26.54 -17.27 -1.92
N GLU A 372 26.55 -16.19 -1.13
CA GLU A 372 25.35 -15.38 -0.88
C GLU A 372 24.91 -14.58 -2.10
N LEU A 373 25.85 -14.06 -2.90
CA LEU A 373 25.55 -13.43 -4.19
C LEU A 373 24.94 -14.44 -5.18
N GLY A 374 25.47 -15.66 -5.24
CA GLY A 374 24.91 -16.73 -6.08
C GLY A 374 23.48 -17.10 -5.67
N HIS A 375 23.24 -17.25 -4.36
CA HIS A 375 21.90 -17.50 -3.84
C HIS A 375 20.92 -16.36 -4.17
N LEU A 376 21.38 -15.12 -4.08
CA LEU A 376 20.59 -13.94 -4.44
C LEU A 376 20.20 -13.94 -5.93
N THR A 377 21.14 -14.24 -6.82
CA THR A 377 20.88 -14.36 -8.26
C THR A 377 19.87 -15.46 -8.56
N GLN A 378 19.98 -16.63 -7.91
CA GLN A 378 19.01 -17.72 -8.07
C GLN A 378 17.60 -17.33 -7.60
N GLN A 379 17.50 -16.59 -6.50
CA GLN A 379 16.21 -16.13 -5.99
C GLN A 379 15.59 -15.05 -6.88
N GLN A 380 16.40 -14.11 -7.39
CA GLN A 380 15.94 -13.11 -8.35
C GLN A 380 15.46 -13.74 -9.67
N ALA A 381 16.14 -14.78 -10.15
CA ALA A 381 15.70 -15.55 -11.32
C ALA A 381 14.33 -16.22 -11.11
N ARG A 382 13.93 -16.46 -9.86
CA ARG A 382 12.61 -16.96 -9.46
C ARG A 382 11.60 -15.85 -9.14
N GLY A 383 11.93 -14.58 -9.40
CA GLY A 383 11.09 -13.43 -9.06
C GLY A 383 11.06 -13.08 -7.56
N ILE A 384 11.92 -13.71 -6.74
CA ILE A 384 11.95 -13.49 -5.29
C ILE A 384 12.88 -12.31 -4.99
N LEU A 385 12.28 -11.21 -4.53
CA LEU A 385 13.02 -10.07 -4.00
C LEU A 385 13.42 -10.34 -2.55
N LEU A 386 14.71 -10.24 -2.26
CA LEU A 386 15.24 -10.36 -0.91
C LEU A 386 15.10 -9.04 -0.12
N PRO A 387 14.99 -9.11 1.22
CA PRO A 387 14.96 -7.91 2.07
C PRO A 387 16.20 -7.05 1.80
N GLY A 388 16.04 -5.74 1.63
CA GLY A 388 17.15 -4.83 1.30
C GLY A 388 17.63 -3.99 2.50
N LEU A 389 18.36 -2.91 2.23
CA LEU A 389 18.83 -1.97 3.26
C LEU A 389 17.69 -1.38 4.11
N THR A 390 16.50 -1.21 3.54
CA THR A 390 15.32 -0.74 4.29
C THR A 390 14.90 -1.73 5.38
N SER A 391 14.88 -3.03 5.08
CA SER A 391 14.53 -4.08 6.04
C SER A 391 15.64 -4.23 7.09
N LEU A 392 16.92 -4.10 6.68
CA LEU A 392 18.05 -3.98 7.60
C LEU A 392 17.86 -2.85 8.61
N ALA A 393 17.53 -1.65 8.13
CA ALA A 393 17.38 -0.45 8.94
C ALA A 393 16.20 -0.49 9.92
N THR A 394 15.07 -1.08 9.50
CA THR A 394 13.79 -0.98 10.22
C THR A 394 13.44 -2.23 11.03
N ARG A 395 13.92 -3.41 10.62
CA ARG A 395 13.52 -4.69 11.21
C ARG A 395 14.61 -5.35 12.04
N TYR A 396 15.86 -5.30 11.55
CA TYR A 396 16.96 -6.05 12.14
C TYR A 396 17.83 -5.18 13.05
N LEU A 397 18.37 -4.08 12.53
CA LEU A 397 19.26 -3.18 13.27
C LEU A 397 18.69 -2.69 14.61
N PRO A 398 17.41 -2.27 14.73
CA PRO A 398 16.90 -1.79 16.01
C PRO A 398 16.97 -2.85 17.13
N GLY A 399 16.80 -4.12 16.78
CA GLY A 399 16.94 -5.23 17.73
C GLY A 399 18.39 -5.49 18.11
N TRP A 400 19.29 -5.46 17.12
CA TRP A 400 20.72 -5.69 17.30
C TRP A 400 21.40 -4.57 18.09
N GLU A 401 21.07 -3.31 17.78
CA GLU A 401 21.57 -2.13 18.49
C GLU A 401 21.17 -2.14 19.96
N ARG A 402 19.92 -2.52 20.28
CA ARG A 402 19.49 -2.65 21.69
C ARG A 402 20.28 -3.70 22.45
N ARG A 403 20.68 -4.79 21.80
CA ARG A 403 21.49 -5.85 22.43
C ARG A 403 22.99 -5.55 22.47
N ALA A 404 23.48 -4.67 21.61
CA ALA A 404 24.86 -4.21 21.65
C ALA A 404 25.07 -3.09 22.68
N ALA A 405 23.99 -2.39 23.07
CA ALA A 405 24.00 -1.28 24.02
C ALA A 405 23.70 -1.68 25.48
N GLY A 406 23.31 -2.94 25.72
CA GLY A 406 23.13 -3.52 27.05
C GLY A 406 24.03 -4.73 27.20
#